data_AF-A0A662FPP9-F1
#
_entry.id   AF-A0A662FPP9-F1
#
_cell.length_a   1.000
_cell.length_b   1.000
_cell.length_c   1.000
_cell.angle_alpha   90.00
_cell.angle_beta   90.00
_cell.angle_gamma   90.00
#
_symmetry.space_group_name_H-M   'P 1'
#
loop_
_entity.id
_entity.type
_entity.pdbx_description
1 polymer ?
#
loop_
_entity_poly.entity_id
_entity_poly.type
_entity_poly.pdbx_seq_one_letter_code
_entity_poly.pdbx_strand_id
1 'polypeptide(L)'
;VYYYDVPGLTNIITIAGPGVNQISWKYFCNPWYAPVYMYYNSTYGCWVIKTPRHEYKSTDWYATVPHLRDLLVIEVIYIKDEGRHVVWASGFSGYGSRAACYFLKCLISNEPLVETNGIALLIYWEDTNNSYKPDEEDTWNIVEILEIIPETPTMIP
;
A
#
# COMPACT_ATOMS: atom_id res chain seq x y z
N VAL A 1 18.88 -1.09 -9.29
CA VAL A 1 18.54 0.35 -9.14
C VAL A 1 19.59 0.95 -8.22
N TYR A 2 20.34 1.96 -8.69
CA TYR A 2 21.27 2.70 -7.84
C TYR A 2 20.49 3.78 -7.08
N TYR A 3 20.65 3.83 -5.76
CA TYR A 3 20.00 4.82 -4.91
C TYR A 3 20.98 5.93 -4.57
N TYR A 4 20.59 7.18 -4.80
CA TYR A 4 21.28 8.31 -4.20
C TYR A 4 20.80 8.45 -2.77
N ASP A 5 21.71 8.22 -1.84
CA ASP A 5 21.46 8.55 -0.45
C ASP A 5 21.34 10.07 -0.32
N VAL A 6 20.31 10.55 0.38
CA VAL A 6 20.09 11.99 0.61
C VAL A 6 20.42 12.24 2.08
N PRO A 7 21.61 12.82 2.39
CA PRO A 7 22.03 13.03 3.77
C PRO A 7 20.99 13.81 4.58
N GLY A 8 20.59 13.27 5.73
CA GLY A 8 19.61 13.89 6.62
C GLY A 8 18.14 13.58 6.32
N LEU A 9 17.82 12.77 5.30
CA LEU A 9 16.45 12.36 5.01
C LEU A 9 15.97 11.29 6.00
N THR A 10 15.31 11.71 7.08
CA THR A 10 14.88 10.82 8.18
C THR A 10 13.56 10.09 7.91
N ASN A 11 12.73 10.58 6.99
CA ASN A 11 11.42 9.98 6.68
C ASN A 11 11.13 10.05 5.18
N ILE A 12 10.43 9.04 4.66
CA ILE A 12 9.95 9.00 3.28
C ILE A 12 8.43 8.84 3.29
N ILE A 13 7.75 9.70 2.55
CA ILE A 13 6.35 9.49 2.15
C ILE A 13 6.37 9.29 0.65
N THR A 14 5.87 8.15 0.17
CA THR A 14 5.85 7.83 -1.24
C THR A 14 4.44 7.49 -1.71
N ILE A 15 4.03 8.18 -2.76
CA ILE A 15 2.82 7.91 -3.51
C ILE A 15 3.29 7.41 -4.87
N ALA A 16 3.21 6.10 -5.09
CA ALA A 16 3.62 5.53 -6.36
C ALA A 16 3.01 4.14 -6.52
N GLY A 17 2.24 3.98 -7.59
CA GLY A 17 1.87 2.69 -8.14
C GLY A 17 3.03 2.06 -8.92
N PRO A 18 2.76 0.92 -9.56
CA PRO A 18 3.77 0.16 -10.27
C PRO A 18 4.48 0.96 -11.38
N GLY A 19 5.83 0.98 -11.35
CA GLY A 19 6.66 1.54 -12.42
C GLY A 19 7.02 3.03 -12.35
N VAL A 20 6.54 3.79 -11.34
CA VAL A 20 6.62 5.27 -11.38
C VAL A 20 7.68 5.89 -10.46
N ASN A 21 8.07 5.24 -9.36
CA ASN A 21 9.04 5.80 -8.41
C ASN A 21 10.13 4.80 -8.00
N GLN A 22 11.32 4.96 -8.56
CA GLN A 22 12.45 4.06 -8.29
C GLN A 22 13.02 4.18 -6.88
N ILE A 23 12.87 5.33 -6.19
CA ILE A 23 13.35 5.51 -4.81
C ILE A 23 12.57 4.61 -3.86
N SER A 24 11.27 4.48 -4.10
CA SER A 24 10.39 3.71 -3.25
C SER A 24 10.29 2.23 -3.60
N TRP A 25 10.73 1.83 -4.80
CA TRP A 25 10.92 0.42 -5.17
C TRP A 25 11.79 -0.36 -4.18
N LYS A 26 12.79 0.29 -3.56
CA LYS A 26 13.62 -0.35 -2.51
C LYS A 26 12.76 -0.94 -1.41
N TYR A 27 11.74 -0.18 -1.02
CA TYR A 27 10.97 -0.41 0.19
C TYR A 27 9.77 -1.29 -0.10
N PHE A 28 9.05 -1.06 -1.21
CA PHE A 28 7.83 -1.80 -1.52
C PHE A 28 7.98 -2.86 -2.61
N CYS A 29 9.16 -3.12 -3.17
CA CYS A 29 9.40 -4.28 -4.05
C CYS A 29 10.32 -5.33 -3.40
N ASN A 30 10.61 -5.22 -2.11
CA ASN A 30 11.52 -6.10 -1.39
C ASN A 30 10.91 -6.58 -0.06
N PRO A 31 10.69 -7.90 0.10
CA PRO A 31 10.12 -8.46 1.33
C PRO A 31 10.98 -8.27 2.58
N TRP A 32 12.25 -7.87 2.46
CA TRP A 32 13.12 -7.60 3.60
C TRP A 32 12.84 -6.26 4.29
N TYR A 33 12.23 -5.30 3.57
CA TYR A 33 11.95 -3.97 4.11
C TYR A 33 10.49 -3.79 4.48
N ALA A 34 9.57 -4.40 3.73
CA ALA A 34 8.15 -4.26 3.93
C ALA A 34 7.44 -5.62 3.87
N PRO A 35 6.49 -5.92 4.79
CA PRO A 35 5.67 -7.12 4.70
C PRO A 35 4.74 -7.10 3.49
N VAL A 36 4.31 -5.93 3.02
CA VAL A 36 3.60 -5.78 1.75
C VAL A 36 4.56 -5.34 0.68
N TYR A 37 4.55 -6.01 -0.46
CA TYR A 37 5.34 -5.59 -1.60
C TYR A 37 4.64 -5.87 -2.92
N MET A 38 4.93 -5.04 -3.92
CA MET A 38 4.39 -5.14 -5.27
C MET A 38 5.48 -5.53 -6.26
N TYR A 39 5.17 -6.42 -7.18
CA TYR A 39 6.08 -6.80 -8.27
C TYR A 39 5.31 -7.20 -9.53
N TYR A 40 5.97 -7.12 -10.69
CA TYR A 40 5.41 -7.62 -11.94
C TYR A 40 5.70 -9.11 -12.07
N ASN A 41 4.67 -9.93 -12.25
CA ASN A 41 4.80 -11.36 -12.48
C ASN A 41 4.62 -11.65 -13.97
N SER A 42 5.72 -12.05 -14.65
CA SER A 42 5.71 -12.33 -16.09
C SER A 42 4.87 -13.55 -16.49
N THR A 43 4.69 -14.52 -15.58
CA THR A 43 3.83 -15.68 -15.81
C THR A 43 2.35 -15.28 -15.83
N TYR A 44 1.94 -14.37 -14.95
CA TYR A 44 0.57 -13.84 -14.94
C TYR A 44 0.36 -12.69 -15.92
N GLY A 45 1.43 -12.06 -16.40
CA GLY A 45 1.37 -10.88 -17.25
C GLY A 45 0.83 -9.64 -16.54
N CYS A 46 0.87 -9.60 -15.20
CA CYS A 46 0.24 -8.54 -14.42
C CYS A 46 1.03 -8.17 -13.16
N TRP A 47 0.63 -7.06 -12.53
CA TRP A 47 1.17 -6.64 -11.24
C TRP A 47 0.53 -7.43 -10.11
N VAL A 48 1.33 -7.77 -9.11
CA VAL A 48 0.92 -8.55 -7.95
C VAL A 48 1.30 -7.78 -6.70
N ILE A 49 0.34 -7.61 -5.78
CA ILE A 49 0.62 -7.26 -4.39
C ILE A 49 0.74 -8.56 -3.62
N LYS A 50 1.84 -8.71 -2.89
CA LYS A 50 2.11 -9.83 -2.00
C LYS A 50 2.07 -9.35 -0.57
N THR A 51 1.34 -10.08 0.27
CA THR A 51 1.41 -10.01 1.72
C THR A 51 1.99 -11.32 2.25
N PRO A 52 2.29 -11.42 3.56
CA PRO A 52 2.72 -12.70 4.14
C PRO A 52 1.65 -13.81 4.01
N ARG A 53 0.38 -13.43 3.86
CA ARG A 53 -0.76 -14.36 3.84
C ARG A 53 -1.29 -14.62 2.42
N HIS A 54 -1.26 -13.63 1.53
CA HIS A 54 -1.97 -13.68 0.25
C HIS A 54 -1.21 -13.06 -0.92
N GLU A 55 -1.66 -13.41 -2.13
CA GLU A 55 -1.32 -12.74 -3.38
C GLU A 55 -2.57 -12.15 -4.02
N TYR A 56 -2.46 -10.89 -4.43
CA TYR A 56 -3.52 -10.14 -5.08
C TYR A 56 -3.03 -9.74 -6.47
N LYS A 57 -3.75 -10.14 -7.51
CA LYS A 57 -3.37 -9.87 -8.91
C LYS A 57 -4.14 -8.68 -9.45
N SER A 58 -3.49 -7.76 -10.15
CA SER A 58 -4.16 -6.58 -10.68
C SER A 58 -5.32 -6.92 -11.61
N THR A 59 -5.28 -8.06 -12.31
CA THR A 59 -6.38 -8.53 -13.18
C THR A 59 -7.67 -8.86 -12.43
N ASP A 60 -7.57 -9.18 -11.14
CA ASP A 60 -8.73 -9.59 -10.34
C ASP A 60 -9.32 -8.39 -9.58
N TRP A 61 -8.46 -7.41 -9.28
CA TRP A 61 -8.74 -6.32 -8.34
C TRP A 61 -8.87 -4.94 -8.99
N TYR A 62 -8.29 -4.74 -10.18
CA TYR A 62 -8.45 -3.52 -10.95
C TYR A 62 -9.38 -3.77 -12.15
N ALA A 63 -10.40 -2.93 -12.29
CA ALA A 63 -11.25 -2.89 -13.48
C ALA A 63 -11.82 -1.48 -13.66
N THR A 64 -12.21 -1.16 -14.89
CA THR A 64 -12.94 0.08 -15.23
C THR A 64 -14.40 -0.18 -15.60
N VAL A 65 -14.82 -1.45 -15.64
CA VAL A 65 -16.15 -1.91 -16.05
C VAL A 65 -16.58 -3.07 -15.16
N PRO A 66 -17.83 -3.13 -14.67
CA PRO A 66 -18.90 -2.12 -14.84
C PRO A 66 -18.68 -0.83 -14.04
N HIS A 67 -17.91 -0.91 -12.96
CA HIS A 67 -17.50 0.22 -12.13
C HIS A 67 -15.98 0.27 -12.06
N LEU A 68 -15.42 1.47 -11.87
CA LEU A 68 -14.00 1.64 -11.61
C LEU A 68 -13.69 1.12 -10.20
N ARG A 69 -12.75 0.18 -10.11
CA ARG A 69 -12.31 -0.40 -8.83
C ARG A 69 -10.82 -0.63 -8.82
N ASP A 70 -10.24 -0.61 -7.64
CA ASP A 70 -8.82 -0.86 -7.42
C ASP A 70 -8.57 -1.44 -6.02
N LEU A 71 -7.40 -2.03 -5.82
CA LEU A 71 -6.90 -2.42 -4.52
C LEU A 71 -5.76 -1.48 -4.14
N LEU A 72 -5.94 -0.77 -3.04
CA LEU A 72 -4.95 0.15 -2.51
C LEU A 72 -4.25 -0.43 -1.29
N VAL A 73 -3.02 0.01 -1.09
CA VAL A 73 -2.15 -0.30 0.04
C VAL A 73 -1.81 0.99 0.76
N ILE A 74 -2.01 1.01 2.07
CA ILE A 74 -1.40 1.97 3.00
C ILE A 74 -0.50 1.19 3.93
N GLU A 75 0.80 1.42 3.89
CA GLU A 75 1.78 0.74 4.73
C GLU A 75 2.70 1.74 5.41
N VAL A 76 2.92 1.55 6.71
CA VAL A 76 3.82 2.36 7.53
C VAL A 76 4.83 1.44 8.20
N ILE A 77 6.09 1.57 7.82
CA ILE A 77 7.19 0.75 8.35
C ILE A 77 8.28 1.63 8.94
N TYR A 78 8.96 1.09 9.95
CA TYR A 78 10.22 1.62 10.46
C TYR A 78 11.37 0.68 10.11
N ILE A 79 12.36 1.21 9.39
CA ILE A 79 13.52 0.45 8.93
C ILE A 79 14.65 0.69 9.92
N LYS A 80 14.83 -0.26 10.85
CA LYS A 80 15.77 -0.15 11.98
C LYS A 80 17.20 0.18 11.52
N ASP A 81 17.70 -0.52 10.50
CA ASP A 81 19.07 -0.36 10.00
C ASP A 81 19.33 1.00 9.34
N GLU A 82 18.26 1.68 8.91
CA GLU A 82 18.33 3.02 8.29
C GLU A 82 17.82 4.12 9.23
N GLY A 83 17.34 3.76 10.42
CA GLY A 83 16.78 4.69 11.40
C GLY A 83 15.61 5.52 10.86
N ARG A 84 14.83 5.01 9.90
CA ARG A 84 13.86 5.84 9.14
C ARG A 84 12.45 5.26 9.08
N HIS A 85 11.45 6.14 9.02
CA HIS A 85 10.07 5.74 8.68
C HIS A 85 9.82 5.84 7.19
N VAL A 86 9.07 4.88 6.65
CA VAL A 86 8.56 4.89 5.28
C VAL A 86 7.06 4.70 5.32
N VAL A 87 6.33 5.64 4.71
CA VAL A 87 4.91 5.52 4.43
C VAL A 87 4.74 5.29 2.93
N TRP A 88 4.11 4.18 2.57
CA TRP A 88 3.71 3.86 1.20
C TRP A 88 2.20 3.93 1.06
N ALA A 89 1.74 4.71 0.07
CA ALA A 89 0.35 4.78 -0.34
C ALA A 89 0.25 4.58 -1.86
N SER A 90 -0.42 3.52 -2.30
CA SER A 90 -0.63 3.28 -3.74
C SER A 90 -1.80 2.34 -4.02
N GLY A 91 -2.14 2.16 -5.30
CA GLY A 91 -2.93 1.02 -5.77
C GLY A 91 -2.37 0.46 -7.07
N PHE A 92 -3.06 -0.49 -7.70
CA PHE A 92 -2.60 -1.07 -8.97
C PHE A 92 -2.59 -0.06 -10.11
N SER A 93 -3.45 0.97 -10.06
CA SER A 93 -3.52 2.02 -11.07
C SER A 93 -3.27 3.42 -10.49
N GLY A 94 -3.28 4.42 -11.39
CA GLY A 94 -3.29 5.83 -11.00
C GLY A 94 -4.56 6.22 -10.22
N TYR A 95 -5.69 5.52 -10.44
CA TYR A 95 -6.92 5.74 -9.69
C TYR A 95 -6.80 5.19 -8.26
N GLY A 96 -6.33 3.95 -8.08
CA GLY A 96 -6.06 3.40 -6.76
C GLY A 96 -5.03 4.22 -5.98
N SER A 97 -4.02 4.78 -6.65
CA SER A 97 -3.08 5.70 -6.01
C SER A 97 -3.73 7.01 -5.55
N ARG A 98 -4.71 7.54 -6.30
CA ARG A 98 -5.53 8.69 -5.85
C ARG A 98 -6.44 8.32 -4.68
N ALA A 99 -7.06 7.13 -4.72
CA ALA A 99 -7.89 6.62 -3.65
C ALA A 99 -7.09 6.44 -2.35
N ALA A 100 -5.87 5.91 -2.43
CA ALA A 100 -4.95 5.81 -1.30
C ALA A 100 -4.66 7.18 -0.65
N CYS A 101 -4.42 8.21 -1.46
CA CYS A 101 -4.21 9.58 -0.96
C CYS A 101 -5.46 10.16 -0.29
N TYR A 102 -6.64 9.93 -0.87
CA TYR A 102 -7.89 10.36 -0.27
C TYR A 102 -8.12 9.68 1.08
N PHE A 103 -7.89 8.37 1.15
CA PHE A 103 -7.96 7.60 2.38
C PHE A 103 -7.01 8.13 3.46
N LEU A 104 -5.75 8.39 3.11
CA LEU A 104 -4.78 9.01 4.03
C LEU A 104 -5.25 10.38 4.56
N LYS A 105 -5.82 11.22 3.69
CA LYS A 105 -6.40 12.52 4.10
C LYS A 105 -7.49 12.31 5.15
N CYS A 106 -8.41 11.36 4.92
CA CYS A 106 -9.47 11.03 5.87
C CYS A 106 -8.94 10.52 7.23
N LEU A 107 -7.91 9.67 7.22
CA LEU A 107 -7.25 9.20 8.45
C LEU A 107 -6.66 10.35 9.28
N ILE A 108 -5.94 11.27 8.64
CA ILE A 108 -5.29 12.39 9.32
C ILE A 108 -6.32 13.40 9.86
N SER A 109 -7.50 13.47 9.24
CA SER A 109 -8.61 14.32 9.66
C SER A 109 -9.47 13.74 10.79
N ASN A 110 -9.12 12.59 11.39
CA ASN A 110 -9.95 11.85 12.35
C ASN A 110 -11.33 11.45 11.80
N GLU A 111 -11.43 11.27 10.48
CA GLU A 111 -12.63 10.78 9.80
C GLU A 111 -12.29 9.46 9.08
N PRO A 112 -11.86 8.41 9.81
CA PRO A 112 -11.47 7.16 9.19
C PRO A 112 -12.66 6.53 8.46
N LEU A 113 -12.48 6.18 7.18
CA LEU A 113 -13.50 5.51 6.38
C LEU A 113 -13.75 4.06 6.86
N VAL A 114 -12.76 3.45 7.54
CA VAL A 114 -12.77 2.09 8.12
C VAL A 114 -11.80 2.01 9.32
N GLU A 115 -11.88 0.98 10.17
CA GLU A 115 -10.95 0.79 11.31
C GLU A 115 -9.51 0.45 10.85
N THR A 116 -8.48 1.09 11.41
CA THR A 116 -7.12 1.09 10.82
C THR A 116 -5.98 0.63 11.74
N ASN A 117 -6.25 -0.25 12.70
CA ASN A 117 -5.23 -0.72 13.63
C ASN A 117 -4.27 -1.74 12.96
N GLY A 118 -3.16 -1.28 12.34
CA GLY A 118 -2.16 -2.16 11.73
C GLY A 118 -0.94 -1.44 11.14
N ILE A 119 0.07 -2.21 10.67
CA ILE A 119 1.25 -1.71 9.93
C ILE A 119 1.00 -1.59 8.43
N ALA A 120 0.07 -2.40 7.91
CA ALA A 120 -0.36 -2.30 6.53
C ALA A 120 -1.85 -2.59 6.40
N LEU A 121 -2.50 -1.85 5.53
CA LEU A 121 -3.91 -1.94 5.19
C LEU A 121 -4.02 -2.18 3.69
N LEU A 122 -4.69 -3.25 3.30
CA LEU A 122 -5.15 -3.47 1.94
C LEU A 122 -6.63 -3.15 1.90
N ILE A 123 -7.01 -2.22 1.05
CA ILE A 123 -8.37 -1.69 0.98
C ILE A 123 -8.86 -1.81 -0.47
N TYR A 124 -10.01 -2.44 -0.63
CA TYR A 124 -10.77 -2.41 -1.86
C TYR A 124 -11.51 -1.09 -1.95
N TRP A 125 -11.33 -0.40 -3.07
CA TRP A 125 -12.05 0.82 -3.41
C TRP A 125 -12.85 0.60 -4.71
N GLU A 126 -14.11 1.01 -4.71
CA GLU A 126 -14.98 1.01 -5.89
C GLU A 126 -15.73 2.34 -5.99
N ASP A 127 -15.64 2.94 -7.17
CA ASP A 127 -16.33 4.16 -7.59
C ASP A 127 -17.82 3.86 -7.83
N THR A 128 -18.60 3.92 -6.74
CA THR A 128 -20.01 3.53 -6.74
C THR A 128 -20.85 4.51 -7.57
N ASN A 129 -20.49 5.80 -7.54
CA ASN A 129 -21.24 6.87 -8.19
C ASN A 129 -20.73 7.16 -9.63
N ASN A 130 -19.68 6.46 -10.08
CA ASN A 130 -19.07 6.57 -11.41
C ASN A 130 -18.54 7.98 -11.71
N SER A 131 -18.05 8.68 -10.67
CA SER A 131 -17.50 10.04 -10.76
C SER A 131 -16.04 10.06 -11.25
N TYR A 132 -15.40 8.89 -11.31
CA TYR A 132 -13.98 8.67 -11.59
C TYR A 132 -13.05 9.38 -10.59
N LYS A 133 -13.56 9.66 -9.38
CA LYS A 133 -12.86 10.37 -8.31
C LYS A 133 -13.15 9.67 -6.98
N PRO A 134 -12.12 9.47 -6.14
CA PRO A 134 -12.35 8.97 -4.79
C PRO A 134 -13.14 9.97 -3.96
N ASP A 135 -14.24 9.52 -3.35
CA ASP A 135 -15.06 10.31 -2.43
C ASP A 135 -15.74 9.44 -1.34
N GLU A 136 -16.61 10.06 -0.54
CA GLU A 136 -17.29 9.43 0.60
C GLU A 136 -18.50 8.57 0.22
N GLU A 137 -18.99 8.70 -1.02
CA GLU A 137 -20.10 7.88 -1.56
C GLU A 137 -19.58 6.57 -2.18
N ASP A 138 -18.27 6.46 -2.37
CA ASP A 138 -17.60 5.26 -2.84
C ASP A 138 -17.66 4.12 -1.83
N THR A 139 -17.47 2.91 -2.33
CA THR A 139 -17.36 1.71 -1.50
C THR A 139 -15.91 1.53 -1.06
N TRP A 140 -15.68 1.44 0.25
CA TRP A 140 -14.38 1.20 0.88
C TRP A 140 -14.44 -0.03 1.78
N ASN A 141 -13.73 -1.09 1.43
CA ASN A 141 -13.71 -2.33 2.23
C ASN A 141 -12.29 -2.72 2.59
N ILE A 142 -12.05 -3.02 3.86
CA ILE A 142 -10.79 -3.63 4.29
C ILE A 142 -10.74 -5.06 3.74
N VAL A 143 -9.69 -5.34 2.99
CA VAL A 143 -9.39 -6.69 2.47
C VAL A 143 -8.46 -7.41 3.42
N GLU A 144 -7.43 -6.72 3.92
CA GLU A 144 -6.47 -7.29 4.86
C GLU A 144 -5.90 -6.21 5.77
N ILE A 145 -5.78 -6.53 7.06
CA ILE A 145 -4.98 -5.78 8.03
C ILE A 145 -3.79 -6.66 8.41
N LEU A 146 -2.59 -6.13 8.24
CA LEU A 146 -1.38 -6.70 8.81
C LEU A 146 -1.10 -5.98 10.12
N GLU A 147 -1.09 -6.72 11.22
CA GLU A 147 -0.74 -6.22 12.53
C GLU A 147 0.77 -6.36 12.78
N ILE A 148 1.31 -5.54 13.68
CA ILE A 148 2.61 -5.83 14.28
C ILE A 148 2.45 -7.15 15.03
N ILE A 149 3.13 -8.21 14.61
CA ILE A 149 3.35 -9.34 15.51
C ILE A 149 4.38 -8.82 16.52
N PRO A 150 4.03 -8.56 17.79
CA PRO A 150 5.04 -8.22 18.77
C PRO A 150 6.02 -9.39 18.81
N GLU A 151 7.31 -9.10 18.61
CA GLU A 151 8.37 -10.08 18.83
C GLU A 151 8.11 -10.66 20.23
N THR A 152 7.66 -11.91 20.29
CA THR A 152 7.50 -12.59 21.57
C THR A 152 8.92 -12.65 22.13
N PRO A 153 9.22 -12.07 23.31
CA PRO A 153 10.56 -12.15 23.84
C PRO A 153 10.84 -13.64 24.04
N THR A 154 11.72 -14.19 23.19
CA THR A 154 12.30 -15.50 23.40
C THR A 154 12.99 -15.42 24.75
N MET A 155 12.31 -15.90 25.80
CA MET A 155 12.95 -16.22 27.06
C MET A 155 13.94 -17.33 26.74
N ILE A 156 15.20 -16.95 26.57
CA ILE A 156 16.29 -17.90 26.48
C ILE A 156 16.36 -18.58 27.86
N PRO A 157 16.29 -19.93 27.94
CA PRO A 157 16.41 -20.67 29.19
C PRO A 157 17.81 -20.53 29.81
#